data_AF-A0A1I5PX24-F1
#
_entry.id   AF-A0A1I5PX24-F1
#
_cell.length_a   1.000
_cell.length_b   1.000
_cell.length_c   1.000
_cell.angle_alpha   90.00
_cell.angle_beta   90.00
_cell.angle_gamma   90.00
#
_symmetry.space_group_name_H-M   'P 1'
#
loop_
_entity.id
_entity.type
_entity.pdbx_description
1 polymer ?
#
loop_
_entity_poly.entity_id
_entity_poly.type
_entity_poly.pdbx_seq_one_letter_code
_entity_poly.pdbx_strand_id
1 'polypeptide(L)'
;MSDTNIIQDNSQPLDSSSDMALLDQIVEATKIPPDNHAFSIMKSGVEALIKDLVKPEYRGVKINGDLVDAIIGEIDTQLSLQVDEILHTQDFLKMESAWRGLQFLVERTDFRENIRLEMMNLSKQDLHEDFEDSPEVVKSGLYQLAYTKEYGQFGGQPYGAIIANYEFGPGSQDMTLLSDIAAVCTMSHSPFIAAAGREFFGIDDWKSLPSLKDLKSVFEGPQYQKWNAFRENEDSRHIGLTLPRFLLRQPYGGDGKICKSFNYQEQVNNDDNNFCWGNTAFAFATRLAASFADYRWCANIIGPQSGGMVDKLATYQFHSQGEVKSQIPTQVLLSERREYELSEEGFIGLTMRKGSDNAAFFSANSCQKPKTFSGPGAKDAELNYKLSTQLPYMLVMDRLAHYVKVLQRENIGSWKEKQDLERELNNWISQYVTEMDNPQPGVRSKHPLRGAQIAVNDVEGDPGWYQVSLKAKPHFKYMGASFTLSLVGKLDKE
;
A
#
# COMPACT_ATOMS: atom_id res chain seq x y z
N MET A 1 -50.95 -58.70 -67.59
CA MET A 1 -49.89 -59.62 -67.15
C MET A 1 -48.75 -58.71 -66.70
N SER A 2 -48.77 -58.36 -65.41
CA SER A 2 -47.83 -58.84 -64.37
C SER A 2 -46.48 -58.13 -64.49
N ASP A 3 -45.84 -57.52 -63.48
CA ASP A 3 -46.04 -57.50 -62.04
C ASP A 3 -45.42 -56.21 -61.47
N THR A 4 -45.98 -55.74 -60.35
CA THR A 4 -45.51 -54.59 -59.56
C THR A 4 -44.45 -55.07 -58.57
N ASN A 5 -43.17 -54.70 -58.76
CA ASN A 5 -42.13 -54.95 -57.76
C ASN A 5 -41.89 -53.68 -56.93
N ILE A 6 -42.28 -53.78 -55.66
CA ILE A 6 -42.04 -52.82 -54.59
C ILE A 6 -40.56 -52.93 -54.19
N ILE A 7 -39.80 -51.84 -54.32
CA ILE A 7 -38.49 -51.69 -53.70
C ILE A 7 -38.74 -51.10 -52.32
N GLN A 8 -38.59 -51.91 -51.27
CA GLN A 8 -38.59 -51.44 -49.89
C GLN A 8 -37.25 -50.75 -49.60
N ASP A 9 -37.36 -49.49 -49.21
CA ASP A 9 -36.32 -48.65 -48.65
C ASP A 9 -35.89 -49.23 -47.28
N ASN A 10 -34.62 -49.59 -47.14
CA ASN A 10 -34.07 -50.22 -45.94
C ASN A 10 -33.21 -49.20 -45.18
N SER A 11 -33.86 -48.15 -44.67
CA SER A 11 -33.27 -47.23 -43.70
C SER A 11 -33.56 -47.73 -42.28
N GLN A 12 -32.64 -48.52 -41.70
CA GLN A 12 -32.65 -48.79 -40.27
C GLN A 12 -32.21 -47.53 -39.50
N PRO A 13 -32.94 -47.10 -38.46
CA PRO A 13 -32.44 -46.10 -37.52
C PRO A 13 -31.33 -46.75 -36.65
N LEU A 14 -30.21 -46.05 -36.47
CA LEU A 14 -29.16 -46.46 -35.53
C LEU A 14 -29.75 -46.49 -34.09
N ASP A 15 -29.65 -47.65 -33.45
CA ASP A 15 -30.04 -47.91 -32.07
C ASP A 15 -29.29 -46.99 -31.09
N SER A 16 -30.01 -46.13 -30.38
CA SER A 16 -29.50 -45.37 -29.24
C SER A 16 -29.61 -46.13 -27.91
N SER A 17 -30.16 -47.35 -27.92
CA SER A 17 -30.39 -48.17 -26.71
C SER A 17 -29.23 -49.10 -26.35
N SER A 18 -28.34 -49.44 -27.30
CA SER A 18 -27.16 -50.28 -27.04
C SER A 18 -26.05 -49.55 -26.27
N ASP A 19 -25.91 -48.24 -26.51
CA ASP A 19 -24.85 -47.43 -25.90
C ASP A 19 -25.07 -47.22 -24.39
N MET A 20 -26.33 -47.06 -23.95
CA MET A 20 -26.65 -46.95 -22.52
C MET A 20 -26.37 -48.25 -21.76
N ALA A 21 -26.61 -49.42 -22.37
CA ALA A 21 -26.37 -50.71 -21.72
C ALA A 21 -24.87 -51.02 -21.49
N LEU A 22 -24.00 -50.52 -22.37
CA LEU A 22 -22.56 -50.75 -22.31
C LEU A 22 -21.88 -49.86 -21.26
N LEU A 23 -22.35 -48.60 -21.13
CA LEU A 23 -21.94 -47.69 -20.07
C LEU A 23 -22.33 -48.21 -18.68
N ASP A 24 -23.55 -48.70 -18.53
CA ASP A 24 -24.03 -49.24 -17.25
C ASP A 24 -23.24 -50.51 -16.85
N GLN A 25 -22.86 -51.36 -17.81
CA GLN A 25 -21.99 -52.53 -17.55
C GLN A 25 -20.55 -52.17 -17.12
N ILE A 26 -19.98 -51.10 -17.66
CA ILE A 26 -18.63 -50.64 -17.29
C ILE A 26 -18.63 -50.02 -15.88
N VAL A 27 -19.69 -49.29 -15.53
CA VAL A 27 -19.84 -48.68 -14.19
C VAL A 27 -20.19 -49.74 -13.13
N GLU A 28 -20.91 -50.81 -13.48
CA GLU A 28 -21.18 -51.92 -12.56
C GLU A 28 -19.88 -52.68 -12.15
N ALA A 29 -18.87 -52.68 -13.03
CA ALA A 29 -17.56 -53.28 -12.76
C ALA A 29 -16.74 -52.56 -11.67
N THR A 30 -17.07 -51.30 -11.32
CA THR A 30 -16.31 -50.50 -10.33
C THR A 30 -16.79 -50.68 -8.88
N LYS A 31 -17.75 -51.58 -8.62
CA LYS A 31 -18.26 -51.93 -7.27
C LYS A 31 -18.84 -50.74 -6.46
N ILE A 32 -19.37 -49.72 -7.11
CA ILE A 32 -20.05 -48.60 -6.44
C ILE A 32 -21.58 -48.81 -6.49
N PRO A 33 -22.31 -48.72 -5.36
CA PRO A 33 -23.76 -48.88 -5.36
C PRO A 33 -24.48 -47.74 -6.09
N PRO A 34 -25.56 -48.03 -6.84
CA PRO A 34 -26.22 -47.07 -7.74
C PRO A 34 -26.95 -45.91 -7.04
N ASP A 35 -27.26 -46.02 -5.75
CA ASP A 35 -27.93 -44.97 -4.95
C ASP A 35 -26.99 -43.87 -4.43
N ASN A 36 -25.71 -43.91 -4.80
CA ASN A 36 -24.72 -42.92 -4.35
C ASN A 36 -24.58 -41.79 -5.39
N HIS A 37 -24.54 -40.52 -4.95
CA HIS A 37 -24.20 -39.37 -5.79
C HIS A 37 -22.85 -39.54 -6.52
N ALA A 38 -21.96 -40.38 -5.99
CA ALA A 38 -20.72 -40.78 -6.67
C ALA A 38 -20.96 -41.58 -7.97
N PHE A 39 -22.06 -42.33 -8.09
CA PHE A 39 -22.40 -43.14 -9.26
C PHE A 39 -22.74 -42.25 -10.47
N SER A 40 -23.51 -41.19 -10.29
CA SER A 40 -23.85 -40.25 -11.37
C SER A 40 -22.64 -39.44 -11.85
N ILE A 41 -21.74 -39.07 -10.93
CA ILE A 41 -20.47 -38.40 -11.28
C ILE A 41 -19.58 -39.34 -12.10
N MET A 42 -19.45 -40.60 -11.67
CA MET A 42 -18.66 -41.60 -12.38
C MET A 42 -19.21 -41.89 -13.77
N LYS A 43 -20.53 -42.08 -13.92
CA LYS A 43 -21.17 -42.29 -15.23
C LYS A 43 -20.88 -41.14 -16.19
N SER A 44 -21.03 -39.91 -15.72
CA SER A 44 -20.74 -38.71 -16.51
C SER A 44 -19.25 -38.62 -16.89
N GLY A 45 -18.34 -38.99 -15.98
CA GLY A 45 -16.90 -39.01 -16.24
C GLY A 45 -16.49 -40.07 -17.27
N VAL A 46 -17.06 -41.28 -17.19
CA VAL A 46 -16.83 -42.36 -18.16
C VAL A 46 -17.37 -41.98 -19.55
N GLU A 47 -18.55 -41.36 -19.61
CA GLU A 47 -19.14 -40.88 -20.86
C GLU A 47 -18.25 -39.81 -21.52
N ALA A 48 -17.77 -38.83 -20.75
CA ALA A 48 -16.86 -37.80 -21.23
C ALA A 48 -15.54 -38.40 -21.74
N LEU A 49 -14.96 -39.37 -21.03
CA LEU A 49 -13.74 -40.05 -21.44
C LEU A 49 -13.92 -40.82 -22.76
N ILE A 50 -15.02 -41.57 -22.90
CA ILE A 50 -15.31 -42.32 -24.14
C ILE A 50 -15.46 -41.35 -25.31
N LYS A 51 -16.16 -40.24 -25.13
CA LYS A 51 -16.35 -39.21 -26.17
C LYS A 51 -15.02 -38.63 -26.65
N ASP A 52 -14.07 -38.46 -25.74
CA ASP A 52 -12.75 -37.92 -26.08
C ASP A 52 -11.86 -38.96 -26.78
N LEU A 53 -11.93 -40.23 -26.36
CA LEU A 53 -11.20 -41.34 -26.96
C LEU A 53 -11.66 -41.71 -28.38
N VAL A 54 -12.87 -41.29 -28.78
CA VAL A 54 -13.38 -41.47 -30.17
C VAL A 54 -12.69 -40.53 -31.16
N LYS A 55 -11.97 -39.49 -30.69
CA LYS A 55 -11.20 -38.59 -31.56
C LYS A 55 -10.10 -39.36 -32.32
N PRO A 56 -9.76 -38.94 -33.56
CA PRO A 56 -8.82 -39.67 -34.43
C PRO A 56 -7.44 -39.91 -33.79
N GLU A 57 -7.04 -39.01 -32.90
CA GLU A 57 -5.72 -38.93 -32.26
C GLU A 57 -5.47 -40.08 -31.26
N TYR A 58 -6.52 -40.69 -30.71
CA TYR A 58 -6.41 -41.77 -29.72
C TYR A 58 -6.70 -43.17 -30.28
N ARG A 59 -6.83 -43.30 -31.62
CA ARG A 59 -7.12 -44.58 -32.27
C ARG A 59 -5.96 -45.57 -32.08
N GLY A 60 -6.24 -46.65 -31.34
CA GLY A 60 -5.28 -47.75 -31.10
C GLY A 60 -4.37 -47.55 -29.87
N VAL A 61 -4.56 -46.48 -29.11
CA VAL A 61 -3.84 -46.23 -27.85
C VAL A 61 -4.45 -47.09 -26.73
N LYS A 62 -3.61 -47.75 -25.92
CA LYS A 62 -4.08 -48.47 -24.74
C LYS A 62 -4.48 -47.47 -23.65
N ILE A 63 -5.69 -47.61 -23.12
CA ILE A 63 -6.16 -46.84 -21.98
C ILE A 63 -5.35 -47.29 -20.74
N ASN A 64 -4.52 -46.39 -20.21
CA ASN A 64 -3.79 -46.58 -18.96
C ASN A 64 -3.99 -45.34 -18.07
N GLY A 65 -3.64 -45.44 -16.78
CA GLY A 65 -3.66 -44.30 -15.85
C GLY A 65 -2.93 -43.08 -16.42
N ASP A 66 -1.77 -43.30 -17.03
CA ASP A 66 -0.97 -42.23 -17.65
C ASP A 66 -1.71 -41.46 -18.76
N LEU A 67 -2.61 -42.13 -19.50
CA LEU A 67 -3.40 -41.48 -20.55
C LEU A 67 -4.48 -40.58 -19.93
N VAL A 68 -5.11 -41.04 -18.84
CA VAL A 68 -6.10 -40.23 -18.11
C VAL A 68 -5.42 -39.03 -17.47
N ASP A 69 -4.24 -39.21 -16.86
CA ASP A 69 -3.46 -38.12 -16.29
C ASP A 69 -3.02 -37.11 -17.35
N ALA A 70 -2.68 -37.57 -18.57
CA ALA A 70 -2.36 -36.69 -19.69
C ALA A 70 -3.57 -35.84 -20.14
N ILE A 71 -4.76 -36.46 -20.25
CA ILE A 71 -6.01 -35.74 -20.60
C ILE A 71 -6.35 -34.72 -19.50
N ILE A 72 -6.24 -35.09 -18.23
CA ILE A 72 -6.44 -34.17 -17.10
C ILE A 72 -5.45 -33.01 -17.18
N GLY A 73 -4.17 -33.29 -17.48
CA GLY A 73 -3.15 -32.26 -17.65
C GLY A 73 -3.46 -31.27 -18.79
N GLU A 74 -4.05 -31.75 -19.89
CA GLU A 74 -4.50 -30.88 -20.98
C GLU A 74 -5.67 -29.99 -20.54
N ILE A 75 -6.65 -30.56 -19.83
CA ILE A 75 -7.77 -29.80 -19.26
C ILE A 75 -7.26 -28.75 -18.27
N ASP A 76 -6.34 -29.10 -17.37
CA ASP A 76 -5.74 -28.19 -16.41
C ASP A 76 -4.98 -27.05 -17.11
N THR A 77 -4.34 -27.34 -18.24
CA THR A 77 -3.68 -26.31 -19.06
C THR A 77 -4.70 -25.35 -19.66
N GLN A 78 -5.79 -25.86 -20.25
CA GLN A 78 -6.85 -25.02 -20.82
C GLN A 78 -7.56 -24.19 -19.75
N LEU A 79 -7.86 -24.78 -18.59
CA LEU A 79 -8.42 -24.08 -17.45
C LEU A 79 -7.47 -23.00 -16.92
N SER A 80 -6.17 -23.29 -16.83
CA SER A 80 -5.17 -22.32 -16.38
C SER A 80 -5.13 -21.10 -17.30
N LEU A 81 -5.09 -21.30 -18.62
CA LEU A 81 -5.12 -20.21 -19.59
C LEU A 81 -6.40 -19.38 -19.46
N GLN A 82 -7.55 -20.02 -19.31
CA GLN A 82 -8.82 -19.32 -19.17
C GLN A 82 -8.91 -18.52 -17.85
N VAL A 83 -8.35 -19.06 -16.76
CA VAL A 83 -8.31 -18.38 -15.46
C VAL A 83 -7.30 -17.22 -15.49
N ASP A 84 -6.17 -17.35 -16.18
CA ASP A 84 -5.20 -16.27 -16.38
C ASP A 84 -5.87 -15.06 -17.04
N GLU A 85 -6.64 -15.25 -18.11
CA GLU A 85 -7.39 -14.16 -18.76
C GLU A 85 -8.36 -13.45 -17.80
N ILE A 86 -9.00 -14.19 -16.90
CA ILE A 86 -9.91 -13.62 -15.89
C ILE A 86 -9.12 -12.86 -14.83
N LEU A 87 -8.07 -13.46 -14.27
CA LEU A 87 -7.29 -12.90 -13.17
C LEU A 87 -6.43 -11.71 -13.60
N HIS A 88 -5.92 -11.71 -14.84
CA HIS A 88 -5.07 -10.66 -15.37
C HIS A 88 -5.84 -9.51 -16.02
N THR A 89 -7.18 -9.58 -16.03
CA THR A 89 -8.03 -8.45 -16.42
C THR A 89 -7.80 -7.26 -15.48
N GLN A 90 -7.61 -6.06 -16.03
CA GLN A 90 -7.27 -4.85 -15.28
C GLN A 90 -8.26 -4.53 -14.15
N ASP A 91 -9.57 -4.70 -14.40
CA ASP A 91 -10.61 -4.45 -13.40
C ASP A 91 -10.50 -5.42 -12.21
N PHE A 92 -10.22 -6.70 -12.49
CA PHE A 92 -10.03 -7.71 -11.46
C PHE A 92 -8.75 -7.44 -10.67
N LEU A 93 -7.62 -7.18 -11.33
CA LEU A 93 -6.35 -6.86 -10.65
C LEU A 93 -6.47 -5.60 -9.78
N LYS A 94 -7.18 -4.56 -10.24
CA LYS A 94 -7.42 -3.34 -9.45
C LYS A 94 -8.23 -3.63 -8.19
N MET A 95 -9.29 -4.44 -8.31
CA MET A 95 -10.08 -4.87 -7.16
C MET A 95 -9.28 -5.78 -6.22
N GLU A 96 -8.58 -6.78 -6.78
CA GLU A 96 -7.78 -7.75 -6.02
C GLU A 96 -6.66 -7.05 -5.25
N SER A 97 -5.90 -6.16 -5.89
CA SER A 97 -4.82 -5.40 -5.26
C SER A 97 -5.32 -4.48 -4.16
N ALA A 98 -6.50 -3.85 -4.32
CA ALA A 98 -7.11 -3.03 -3.29
C ALA A 98 -7.46 -3.84 -2.02
N TRP A 99 -8.17 -4.95 -2.19
CA TRP A 99 -8.59 -5.80 -1.07
C TRP A 99 -7.42 -6.55 -0.43
N ARG A 100 -6.48 -7.06 -1.22
CA ARG A 100 -5.28 -7.71 -0.68
C ARG A 100 -4.32 -6.72 -0.02
N GLY A 101 -4.22 -5.48 -0.53
CA GLY A 101 -3.47 -4.41 0.11
C GLY A 101 -4.05 -4.04 1.48
N LEU A 102 -5.37 -3.97 1.58
CA LEU A 102 -6.06 -3.81 2.86
C LEU A 102 -5.83 -5.02 3.79
N GLN A 103 -5.96 -6.25 3.27
CA GLN A 103 -5.66 -7.47 4.04
C GLN A 103 -4.23 -7.44 4.59
N PHE A 104 -3.27 -7.02 3.76
CA PHE A 104 -1.86 -6.88 4.15
C PHE A 104 -1.68 -5.92 5.34
N LEU A 105 -2.43 -4.82 5.36
CA LEU A 105 -2.44 -3.85 6.48
C LEU A 105 -3.10 -4.44 7.74
N VAL A 106 -4.27 -5.06 7.60
CA VAL A 106 -5.04 -5.63 8.71
C VAL A 106 -4.23 -6.74 9.41
N GLU A 107 -3.64 -7.66 8.65
CA GLU A 107 -2.86 -8.78 9.21
C GLU A 107 -1.59 -8.33 9.95
N ARG A 108 -1.06 -7.15 9.61
CA ARG A 108 0.15 -6.58 10.22
C ARG A 108 -0.13 -5.55 11.32
N THR A 109 -1.40 -5.31 11.63
CA THR A 109 -1.82 -4.37 12.67
C THR A 109 -2.22 -5.11 13.93
N ASP A 110 -1.59 -4.80 15.08
CA ASP A 110 -2.04 -5.34 16.37
C ASP A 110 -3.16 -4.47 16.95
N PHE A 111 -4.41 -4.87 16.71
CA PHE A 111 -5.60 -4.16 17.19
C PHE A 111 -5.75 -4.17 18.72
N ARG A 112 -5.00 -5.01 19.45
CA ARG A 112 -4.97 -4.98 20.93
C ARG A 112 -4.31 -3.72 21.45
N GLU A 113 -3.49 -3.08 20.62
CA GLU A 113 -2.66 -1.93 20.98
C GLU A 113 -3.33 -0.58 20.65
N ASN A 114 -4.63 -0.47 20.90
CA ASN A 114 -5.44 0.75 20.70
C ASN A 114 -5.40 1.33 19.28
N ILE A 115 -5.33 0.47 18.26
CA ILE A 115 -5.40 0.85 16.85
C ILE A 115 -6.79 0.52 16.33
N ARG A 116 -7.37 1.46 15.57
CA ARG A 116 -8.62 1.27 14.84
C ARG A 116 -8.38 1.63 13.38
N LEU A 117 -8.96 0.84 12.48
CA LEU A 117 -8.96 1.11 11.05
C LEU A 117 -10.41 1.30 10.62
N GLU A 118 -10.69 2.45 10.02
CA GLU A 118 -11.97 2.74 9.41
C GLU A 118 -11.83 2.73 7.90
N MET A 119 -12.78 2.10 7.23
CA MET A 119 -12.76 1.91 5.79
C MET A 119 -13.88 2.71 5.16
N MET A 120 -13.54 3.48 4.14
CA MET A 120 -14.49 4.16 3.29
C MET A 120 -14.25 3.72 1.84
N ASN A 121 -15.31 3.23 1.19
CA ASN A 121 -15.28 3.02 -0.24
C ASN A 121 -15.59 4.34 -0.93
N LEU A 122 -14.58 4.90 -1.59
CA LEU A 122 -14.68 6.13 -2.36
C LEU A 122 -13.79 5.97 -3.58
N SER A 123 -14.28 6.39 -4.76
CA SER A 123 -13.41 6.48 -5.92
C SER A 123 -12.67 7.81 -5.92
N LYS A 124 -11.52 7.86 -6.60
CA LYS A 124 -10.77 9.12 -6.76
C LYS A 124 -11.59 10.20 -7.48
N GLN A 125 -12.46 9.77 -8.41
CA GLN A 125 -13.33 10.67 -9.17
C GLN A 125 -14.44 11.24 -8.28
N ASP A 126 -15.12 10.40 -7.48
CA ASP A 126 -16.15 10.88 -6.56
C ASP A 126 -15.59 11.85 -5.52
N LEU A 127 -14.34 11.64 -5.07
CA LEU A 127 -13.66 12.57 -4.16
C LEU A 127 -13.39 13.92 -4.83
N HIS A 128 -13.03 13.92 -6.11
CA HIS A 128 -12.84 15.15 -6.89
C HIS A 128 -14.16 15.90 -7.08
N GLU A 129 -15.22 15.18 -7.45
CA GLU A 129 -16.57 15.74 -7.62
C GLU A 129 -17.12 16.32 -6.30
N ASP A 130 -16.87 15.68 -5.15
CA ASP A 130 -17.24 16.20 -3.82
C ASP A 130 -16.59 17.57 -3.53
N PHE A 131 -15.32 17.76 -3.92
CA PHE A 131 -14.64 19.05 -3.78
C PHE A 131 -15.14 20.10 -4.78
N GLU A 132 -15.45 19.71 -6.03
CA GLU A 132 -15.99 20.63 -7.03
C GLU A 132 -17.41 21.11 -6.70
N ASP A 133 -18.24 20.23 -6.16
CA ASP A 133 -19.62 20.55 -5.75
C ASP A 133 -19.65 21.37 -4.45
N SER A 134 -18.58 21.29 -3.66
CA SER A 134 -18.47 22.01 -2.39
C SER A 134 -18.02 23.46 -2.62
N PRO A 135 -18.76 24.46 -2.09
CA PRO A 135 -18.37 25.87 -2.28
C PRO A 135 -17.06 26.23 -1.58
N GLU A 136 -16.69 25.49 -0.53
CA GLU A 136 -15.47 25.68 0.26
C GLU A 136 -15.00 24.31 0.78
N VAL A 137 -13.69 24.14 0.95
CA VAL A 137 -13.07 22.91 1.47
C VAL A 137 -13.68 22.46 2.80
N VAL A 138 -14.02 23.40 3.69
CA VAL A 138 -14.63 23.12 5.01
C VAL A 138 -16.06 22.59 4.96
N LYS A 139 -16.67 22.53 3.77
CA LYS A 139 -18.01 21.95 3.54
C LYS A 139 -17.96 20.62 2.80
N SER A 140 -16.79 20.22 2.29
CA SER A 140 -16.57 18.93 1.62
C SER A 140 -16.93 17.74 2.51
N GLY A 141 -17.32 16.64 1.87
CA GLY A 141 -17.57 15.37 2.55
C GLY A 141 -16.35 14.88 3.30
N LEU A 142 -15.14 15.00 2.72
CA LEU A 142 -13.91 14.61 3.42
C LEU A 142 -13.68 15.42 4.69
N TYR A 143 -13.90 16.74 4.65
CA TYR A 143 -13.79 17.59 5.85
C TYR A 143 -14.83 17.20 6.91
N GLN A 144 -16.07 16.96 6.50
CA GLN A 144 -17.11 16.53 7.44
C GLN A 144 -16.76 15.22 8.14
N LEU A 145 -16.15 14.27 7.42
CA LEU A 145 -15.72 12.99 7.98
C LEU A 145 -14.49 13.16 8.89
N ALA A 146 -13.39 13.71 8.38
CA ALA A 146 -12.13 13.76 9.10
C ALA A 146 -12.13 14.79 10.24
N TYR A 147 -12.71 15.97 9.99
CA TYR A 147 -12.75 17.06 10.97
C TYR A 147 -14.06 17.04 11.76
N THR A 148 -15.21 17.26 11.12
CA THR A 148 -16.46 17.57 11.86
C THR A 148 -16.93 16.42 12.74
N LYS A 149 -16.99 15.19 12.23
CA LYS A 149 -17.50 14.02 12.95
C LYS A 149 -16.56 13.49 14.03
N GLU A 150 -15.25 13.70 13.89
CA GLU A 150 -14.26 13.15 14.80
C GLU A 150 -13.46 14.24 15.54
N TYR A 151 -12.48 14.89 14.89
CA TYR A 151 -11.60 15.86 15.57
C TYR A 151 -12.35 17.06 16.19
N GLY A 152 -13.35 17.57 15.47
CA GLY A 152 -14.25 18.65 15.86
C GLY A 152 -15.32 18.23 16.87
N GLN A 153 -15.66 16.93 16.94
CA GLN A 153 -16.76 16.40 17.73
C GLN A 153 -16.37 16.16 19.18
N PHE A 154 -17.25 16.54 20.12
CA PHE A 154 -17.07 16.20 21.54
C PHE A 154 -17.19 14.68 21.73
N GLY A 155 -16.16 14.07 22.33
CA GLY A 155 -16.02 12.63 22.47
C GLY A 155 -15.56 11.88 21.20
N GLY A 156 -15.29 12.58 20.10
CA GLY A 156 -14.78 11.98 18.86
C GLY A 156 -13.35 11.46 18.98
N GLN A 157 -12.95 10.60 18.04
CA GLN A 157 -11.63 9.97 17.99
C GLN A 157 -10.88 10.45 16.74
N PRO A 158 -9.96 11.44 16.88
CA PRO A 158 -9.24 11.99 15.74
C PRO A 158 -8.49 10.93 14.93
N TYR A 159 -8.60 11.00 13.61
CA TYR A 159 -7.84 10.14 12.71
C TYR A 159 -6.35 10.48 12.74
N GLY A 160 -5.51 9.47 12.95
CA GLY A 160 -4.05 9.65 12.98
C GLY A 160 -3.44 9.88 11.60
N ALA A 161 -3.95 9.20 10.57
CA ALA A 161 -3.53 9.35 9.18
C ALA A 161 -4.64 8.84 8.26
N ILE A 162 -4.69 9.34 7.03
CA ILE A 162 -5.60 8.91 5.97
C ILE A 162 -4.79 8.14 4.94
N ILE A 163 -5.12 6.86 4.72
CA ILE A 163 -4.42 6.01 3.75
C ILE A 163 -5.30 5.86 2.53
N ALA A 164 -4.84 6.38 1.40
CA ALA A 164 -5.58 6.32 0.15
C ALA A 164 -4.95 5.32 -0.81
N ASN A 165 -5.78 4.40 -1.30
CA ASN A 165 -5.40 3.48 -2.36
C ASN A 165 -5.51 4.15 -3.75
N TYR A 166 -4.91 5.33 -3.89
CA TYR A 166 -4.88 6.10 -5.12
C TYR A 166 -3.46 6.27 -5.62
N GLU A 167 -3.36 6.49 -6.92
CA GLU A 167 -2.15 6.95 -7.57
C GLU A 167 -2.39 8.34 -8.12
N PHE A 168 -1.46 9.25 -7.80
CA PHE A 168 -1.46 10.61 -8.31
C PHE A 168 -0.40 10.74 -9.41
N GLY A 169 -0.69 11.54 -10.42
CA GLY A 169 0.26 12.02 -11.42
C GLY A 169 0.46 13.53 -11.31
N PRO A 170 1.28 14.14 -12.18
CA PRO A 170 1.54 15.58 -12.18
C PRO A 170 0.42 16.39 -12.87
N GLY A 171 -0.66 15.72 -13.29
CA GLY A 171 -1.78 16.31 -14.01
C GLY A 171 -2.54 17.36 -13.21
N SER A 172 -3.25 18.25 -13.92
CA SER A 172 -3.94 19.39 -13.31
C SER A 172 -5.01 18.99 -12.29
N GLN A 173 -5.85 18.00 -12.63
CA GLN A 173 -6.91 17.50 -11.74
C GLN A 173 -6.32 16.93 -10.45
N ASP A 174 -5.25 16.15 -10.56
CA ASP A 174 -4.55 15.55 -9.43
C ASP A 174 -3.91 16.61 -8.51
N MET A 175 -3.32 17.66 -9.08
CA MET A 175 -2.73 18.74 -8.27
C MET A 175 -3.77 19.57 -7.55
N THR A 176 -4.92 19.84 -8.18
CA THR A 176 -6.06 20.50 -7.51
C THR A 176 -6.55 19.64 -6.36
N LEU A 177 -6.83 18.36 -6.63
CA LEU A 177 -7.30 17.41 -5.63
C LEU A 177 -6.32 17.26 -4.46
N LEU A 178 -5.01 17.14 -4.72
CA LEU A 178 -3.99 17.10 -3.66
C LEU A 178 -3.97 18.39 -2.83
N SER A 179 -4.21 19.54 -3.44
CA SER A 179 -4.26 20.83 -2.73
C SER A 179 -5.46 20.90 -1.78
N ASP A 180 -6.63 20.46 -2.25
CA ASP A 180 -7.86 20.44 -1.42
C ASP A 180 -7.76 19.42 -0.29
N ILE A 181 -7.24 18.22 -0.57
CA ILE A 181 -6.96 17.20 0.44
C ILE A 181 -5.94 17.72 1.46
N ALA A 182 -4.86 18.37 1.01
CA ALA A 182 -3.85 18.93 1.90
C ALA A 182 -4.46 19.93 2.88
N ALA A 183 -5.31 20.84 2.40
CA ALA A 183 -6.02 21.80 3.25
C ALA A 183 -6.88 21.10 4.32
N VAL A 184 -7.64 20.05 3.96
CA VAL A 184 -8.41 19.27 4.96
C VAL A 184 -7.48 18.61 5.97
N CYS A 185 -6.42 17.94 5.52
CA CYS A 185 -5.47 17.23 6.36
C CYS A 185 -4.71 18.13 7.32
N THR A 186 -4.37 19.35 6.90
CA THR A 186 -3.76 20.36 7.75
C THR A 186 -4.74 20.83 8.83
N MET A 187 -6.03 20.98 8.52
CA MET A 187 -7.05 21.34 9.51
C MET A 187 -7.35 20.21 10.50
N SER A 188 -7.38 18.96 10.04
CA SER A 188 -7.66 17.78 10.89
C SER A 188 -6.43 17.22 11.62
N HIS A 189 -5.24 17.71 11.27
CA HIS A 189 -3.95 17.15 11.73
C HIS A 189 -3.84 15.65 11.41
N SER A 190 -4.18 15.26 10.17
CA SER A 190 -4.18 13.86 9.74
C SER A 190 -3.47 13.75 8.40
N PRO A 191 -2.17 13.38 8.36
CA PRO A 191 -1.45 13.25 7.10
C PRO A 191 -2.12 12.27 6.14
N PHE A 192 -2.16 12.62 4.87
CA PHE A 192 -2.70 11.79 3.79
C PHE A 192 -1.57 11.11 3.03
N ILE A 193 -1.60 9.78 3.01
CA ILE A 193 -0.60 8.94 2.38
C ILE A 193 -1.21 8.23 1.18
N ALA A 194 -0.63 8.42 0.01
CA ALA A 194 -1.03 7.78 -1.24
C ALA A 194 0.21 7.31 -2.02
N ALA A 195 0.02 6.83 -3.25
CA ALA A 195 1.13 6.48 -4.14
C ALA A 195 1.35 7.54 -5.24
N ALA A 196 2.61 7.69 -5.64
CA ALA A 196 2.96 8.38 -6.87
C ALA A 196 2.86 7.40 -8.04
N GLY A 197 2.10 7.76 -9.06
CA GLY A 197 2.00 7.02 -10.31
C GLY A 197 3.23 7.24 -11.21
N ARG A 198 3.42 6.34 -12.17
CA ARG A 198 4.51 6.40 -13.16
C ARG A 198 4.55 7.70 -13.97
N GLU A 199 3.39 8.35 -14.12
CA GLU A 199 3.22 9.61 -14.85
C GLU A 199 4.05 10.76 -14.26
N PHE A 200 4.33 10.75 -12.95
CA PHE A 200 5.22 11.74 -12.32
C PHE A 200 6.64 11.71 -12.88
N PHE A 201 7.06 10.57 -13.40
CA PHE A 201 8.41 10.38 -13.90
C PHE A 201 8.47 10.38 -15.43
N GLY A 202 7.32 10.50 -16.11
CA GLY A 202 7.23 10.41 -17.57
C GLY A 202 7.70 9.05 -18.10
N ILE A 203 7.47 7.98 -17.34
CA ILE A 203 7.86 6.61 -17.71
C ILE A 203 6.63 5.73 -17.97
N ASP A 204 6.74 4.86 -18.97
CA ASP A 204 5.73 3.83 -19.23
C ASP A 204 5.92 2.61 -18.34
N ASP A 205 7.16 2.30 -17.95
CA ASP A 205 7.51 1.15 -17.10
C ASP A 205 8.35 1.60 -15.90
N TRP A 206 8.00 1.11 -14.71
CA TRP A 206 8.74 1.32 -13.46
C TRP A 206 10.18 0.82 -13.54
N LYS A 207 10.49 -0.18 -14.37
CA LYS A 207 11.86 -0.64 -14.62
C LYS A 207 12.76 0.46 -15.20
N SER A 208 12.19 1.47 -15.85
CA SER A 208 12.95 2.59 -16.42
C SER A 208 13.33 3.66 -15.37
N LEU A 209 12.70 3.67 -14.19
CA LEU A 209 12.96 4.66 -13.14
C LEU A 209 14.44 4.80 -12.74
N PRO A 210 15.23 3.71 -12.56
CA PRO A 210 16.64 3.84 -12.16
C PRO A 210 17.50 4.43 -13.27
N SER A 211 17.07 4.27 -14.53
CA SER A 211 17.76 4.74 -15.73
C SER A 211 17.50 6.21 -16.06
N LEU A 212 16.51 6.83 -15.41
CA LEU A 212 16.28 8.26 -15.55
C LEU A 212 17.54 9.03 -15.16
N LYS A 213 17.73 10.20 -15.78
CA LYS A 213 18.83 11.09 -15.38
C LYS A 213 18.49 11.75 -14.03
N ASP A 214 19.10 12.88 -13.75
CA ASP A 214 18.83 13.66 -12.55
C ASP A 214 17.32 13.98 -12.43
N LEU A 215 16.67 13.52 -11.35
CA LEU A 215 15.23 13.73 -11.13
C LEU A 215 14.88 15.19 -10.93
N LYS A 216 15.78 15.95 -10.30
CA LYS A 216 15.60 17.39 -10.10
C LYS A 216 15.42 18.11 -11.43
N SER A 217 16.30 17.84 -12.40
CA SER A 217 16.18 18.38 -13.76
C SER A 217 14.86 17.98 -14.46
N VAL A 218 14.32 16.79 -14.16
CA VAL A 218 13.02 16.36 -14.71
C VAL A 218 11.90 17.23 -14.14
N PHE A 219 11.86 17.42 -12.82
CA PHE A 219 10.82 18.19 -12.14
C PHE A 219 10.94 19.71 -12.33
N GLU A 220 12.05 20.23 -12.83
CA GLU A 220 12.19 21.62 -13.29
C GLU A 220 11.46 21.89 -14.62
N GLY A 221 11.01 20.85 -15.32
CA GLY A 221 10.28 20.96 -16.58
C GLY A 221 8.93 21.70 -16.47
N PRO A 222 8.48 22.41 -17.51
CA PRO A 222 7.22 23.18 -17.48
C PRO A 222 5.97 22.36 -17.13
N GLN A 223 5.91 21.07 -17.49
CA GLN A 223 4.77 20.22 -17.17
C GLN A 223 4.56 20.03 -15.65
N TYR A 224 5.60 20.27 -14.83
CA TYR A 224 5.56 20.16 -13.38
C TYR A 224 5.33 21.49 -12.67
N GLN A 225 4.99 22.56 -13.38
CA GLN A 225 4.75 23.87 -12.77
C GLN A 225 3.72 23.80 -11.62
N LYS A 226 2.62 23.07 -11.81
CA LYS A 226 1.59 22.88 -10.79
C LYS A 226 2.08 22.03 -9.62
N TRP A 227 2.86 20.99 -9.89
CA TRP A 227 3.51 20.18 -8.87
C TRP A 227 4.45 21.03 -8.00
N ASN A 228 5.33 21.82 -8.62
CA ASN A 228 6.24 22.70 -7.89
C ASN A 228 5.51 23.76 -7.07
N ALA A 229 4.45 24.37 -7.62
CA ALA A 229 3.60 25.29 -6.87
C ALA A 229 2.92 24.61 -5.67
N PHE A 230 2.42 23.38 -5.85
CA PHE A 230 1.86 22.58 -4.76
C PHE A 230 2.90 22.29 -3.66
N ARG A 231 4.14 21.94 -4.03
CA ARG A 231 5.23 21.69 -3.07
C ARG A 231 5.66 22.92 -2.28
N GLU A 232 5.44 24.12 -2.81
CA GLU A 232 5.71 25.38 -2.12
C GLU A 232 4.59 25.81 -1.16
N ASN A 233 3.40 25.19 -1.28
CA ASN A 233 2.27 25.38 -0.38
C ASN A 233 2.65 24.91 1.05
N GLU A 234 2.06 25.55 2.06
CA GLU A 234 2.29 25.17 3.45
C GLU A 234 1.57 23.88 3.83
N ASP A 235 0.39 23.64 3.25
CA ASP A 235 -0.46 22.48 3.56
C ASP A 235 0.09 21.18 2.99
N SER A 236 0.94 21.24 1.95
CA SER A 236 1.53 20.05 1.31
C SER A 236 2.43 19.25 2.26
N ARG A 237 2.75 19.80 3.43
CA ARG A 237 3.48 19.11 4.51
C ARG A 237 2.74 17.89 5.06
N HIS A 238 1.42 17.86 4.92
CA HIS A 238 0.56 16.77 5.35
C HIS A 238 0.35 15.69 4.28
N ILE A 239 0.95 15.83 3.10
CA ILE A 239 0.84 14.85 2.01
C ILE A 239 2.13 14.04 1.89
N GLY A 240 2.01 12.71 1.88
CA GLY A 240 3.09 11.77 1.58
C GLY A 240 2.77 10.91 0.37
N LEU A 241 3.64 10.93 -0.65
CA LEU A 241 3.50 10.08 -1.83
C LEU A 241 4.56 8.98 -1.85
N THR A 242 4.10 7.74 -1.82
CA THR A 242 4.93 6.53 -1.72
C THR A 242 5.17 5.88 -3.08
N LEU A 243 6.31 5.22 -3.26
CA LEU A 243 6.65 4.43 -4.45
C LEU A 243 7.82 3.46 -4.18
N PRO A 244 8.10 2.50 -5.06
CA PRO A 244 7.23 1.93 -6.11
C PRO A 244 6.22 0.96 -5.48
N ARG A 245 5.31 0.35 -6.27
CA ARG A 245 4.43 -0.73 -5.77
C ARG A 245 5.22 -1.96 -5.31
N PHE A 246 4.57 -2.81 -4.52
CA PHE A 246 5.15 -4.06 -4.01
C PHE A 246 4.23 -5.26 -4.27
N LEU A 247 4.79 -6.47 -4.25
CA LEU A 247 4.08 -7.70 -4.57
C LEU A 247 3.20 -8.16 -3.40
N LEU A 248 1.89 -8.30 -3.63
CA LEU A 248 0.93 -8.71 -2.61
C LEU A 248 0.80 -10.22 -2.47
N ARG A 249 0.95 -10.96 -3.57
CA ARG A 249 0.86 -12.43 -3.59
C ARG A 249 1.88 -13.02 -4.53
N GLN A 250 2.33 -14.23 -4.20
CA GLN A 250 3.03 -15.07 -5.16
C GLN A 250 2.05 -15.53 -6.25
N PRO A 251 2.51 -15.71 -7.49
CA PRO A 251 1.76 -16.41 -8.51
C PRO A 251 1.36 -17.83 -8.06
N TYR A 252 0.25 -18.34 -8.59
CA TYR A 252 -0.20 -19.71 -8.32
C TYR A 252 0.60 -20.75 -9.12
N GLY A 253 0.88 -21.90 -8.49
CA GLY A 253 1.58 -23.02 -9.12
C GLY A 253 3.06 -23.17 -8.75
N GLY A 254 3.66 -24.31 -9.13
CA GLY A 254 5.06 -24.66 -8.85
C GLY A 254 5.41 -24.63 -7.36
N ASP A 255 6.38 -23.79 -6.99
CA ASP A 255 6.84 -23.54 -5.61
C ASP A 255 5.99 -22.50 -4.84
N GLY A 256 4.97 -21.93 -5.50
CA GLY A 256 4.09 -20.91 -4.94
C GLY A 256 2.86 -21.49 -4.22
N LYS A 257 1.72 -20.78 -4.30
CA LYS A 257 0.48 -21.23 -3.66
C LYS A 257 -0.21 -22.27 -4.55
N ILE A 258 -0.38 -23.49 -4.03
CA ILE A 258 -1.03 -24.59 -4.74
C ILE A 258 -2.56 -24.46 -4.63
N CYS A 259 -3.25 -24.59 -5.77
CA CYS A 259 -4.70 -24.67 -5.82
C CYS A 259 -5.17 -26.09 -5.42
N LYS A 260 -6.25 -26.20 -4.63
CA LYS A 260 -6.76 -27.51 -4.17
C LYS A 260 -7.63 -28.22 -5.20
N SER A 261 -8.24 -27.47 -6.12
CA SER A 261 -9.28 -27.97 -7.02
C SER A 261 -8.72 -28.57 -8.31
N PHE A 262 -7.67 -27.97 -8.87
CA PHE A 262 -7.01 -28.41 -10.09
C PHE A 262 -5.56 -27.89 -10.10
N ASN A 263 -4.70 -28.44 -10.97
CA ASN A 263 -3.30 -28.02 -11.05
C ASN A 263 -3.17 -26.70 -11.81
N TYR A 264 -3.45 -25.59 -11.12
CA TYR A 264 -3.36 -24.25 -11.69
C TYR A 264 -1.91 -23.75 -11.75
N GLN A 265 -1.45 -23.38 -12.94
CA GLN A 265 -0.15 -22.74 -13.17
C GLN A 265 -0.35 -21.37 -13.81
N GLU A 266 -0.19 -20.32 -13.01
CA GLU A 266 -0.39 -18.94 -13.45
C GLU A 266 0.78 -18.44 -14.30
N GLN A 267 0.50 -17.97 -15.51
CA GLN A 267 1.52 -17.45 -16.42
C GLN A 267 1.75 -15.94 -16.22
N VAL A 268 2.79 -15.60 -15.44
CA VAL A 268 3.20 -14.20 -15.19
C VAL A 268 4.44 -13.75 -15.96
N ASN A 269 5.13 -14.66 -16.65
CA ASN A 269 6.47 -14.41 -17.17
C ASN A 269 6.51 -13.49 -18.40
N ASN A 270 5.37 -13.23 -19.04
CA ASN A 270 5.28 -12.47 -20.30
C ASN A 270 5.12 -10.96 -20.08
N ASP A 271 4.48 -10.55 -18.98
CA ASP A 271 4.24 -9.13 -18.66
C ASP A 271 4.28 -8.92 -17.15
N ASP A 272 5.07 -7.94 -16.70
CA ASP A 272 5.12 -7.54 -15.29
C ASP A 272 3.77 -7.02 -14.79
N ASN A 273 2.88 -6.58 -15.68
CA ASN A 273 1.52 -6.16 -15.32
C ASN A 273 0.63 -7.31 -14.84
N ASN A 274 1.00 -8.56 -15.10
CA ASN A 274 0.22 -9.73 -14.66
C ASN A 274 0.41 -10.03 -13.17
N PHE A 275 1.42 -9.45 -12.53
CA PHE A 275 1.59 -9.57 -11.09
C PHE A 275 0.56 -8.69 -10.33
N CYS A 276 0.07 -9.23 -9.20
CA CYS A 276 -0.78 -8.48 -8.28
C CYS A 276 0.07 -7.48 -7.46
N TRP A 277 0.34 -6.32 -8.05
CA TRP A 277 1.05 -5.20 -7.43
C TRP A 277 0.13 -4.40 -6.51
N GLY A 278 0.54 -4.23 -5.25
CA GLY A 278 -0.15 -3.45 -4.24
C GLY A 278 0.37 -2.03 -4.08
N ASN A 279 -0.52 -1.13 -3.68
CA ASN A 279 -0.19 0.25 -3.37
C ASN A 279 0.67 0.34 -2.09
N THR A 280 1.82 1.00 -2.21
CA THR A 280 2.82 1.12 -1.14
C THR A 280 2.38 1.99 0.03
N ALA A 281 1.31 2.76 -0.13
CA ALA A 281 0.65 3.44 0.97
C ALA A 281 0.21 2.45 2.07
N PHE A 282 -0.25 1.25 1.70
CA PHE A 282 -0.57 0.19 2.67
C PHE A 282 0.67 -0.31 3.41
N ALA A 283 1.79 -0.52 2.70
CA ALA A 283 3.04 -0.92 3.32
C ALA A 283 3.56 0.14 4.31
N PHE A 284 3.49 1.42 3.93
CA PHE A 284 3.84 2.53 4.82
C PHE A 284 2.91 2.62 6.04
N ALA A 285 1.60 2.41 5.83
CA ALA A 285 0.62 2.35 6.91
C ALA A 285 0.92 1.25 7.93
N THR A 286 1.44 0.10 7.50
CA THR A 286 1.87 -0.96 8.44
C THR A 286 3.02 -0.53 9.35
N ARG A 287 3.83 0.46 8.94
CA ARG A 287 4.91 1.01 9.78
C ARG A 287 4.38 2.06 10.74
N LEU A 288 3.39 2.87 10.33
CA LEU A 288 2.66 3.75 11.24
C LEU A 288 1.98 2.95 12.37
N ALA A 289 1.25 1.89 12.00
CA ALA A 289 0.57 1.02 12.94
C ALA A 289 1.55 0.33 13.90
N ALA A 290 2.63 -0.26 13.39
CA ALA A 290 3.65 -0.90 14.23
C ALA A 290 4.34 0.08 15.19
N SER A 291 4.74 1.27 14.70
CA SER A 291 5.34 2.31 15.55
C SER A 291 4.39 2.72 16.68
N PHE A 292 3.10 2.88 16.38
CA PHE A 292 2.10 3.22 17.39
C PHE A 292 1.87 2.07 18.39
N ALA A 293 1.84 0.82 17.92
CA ALA A 293 1.69 -0.33 18.79
C ALA A 293 2.83 -0.41 19.83
N ASP A 294 4.08 -0.26 19.37
CA ASP A 294 5.26 -0.39 20.22
C ASP A 294 5.49 0.81 21.15
N TYR A 295 5.17 2.03 20.68
CA TYR A 295 5.61 3.27 21.33
C TYR A 295 4.50 4.28 21.64
N ARG A 296 3.27 4.08 21.16
CA ARG A 296 2.15 5.06 21.18
C ARG A 296 2.41 6.34 20.37
N TRP A 297 3.44 6.33 19.55
CA TRP A 297 3.85 7.43 18.66
C TRP A 297 4.25 6.88 17.30
N CYS A 298 3.99 7.64 16.24
CA CYS A 298 4.29 7.25 14.86
C CYS A 298 5.63 7.83 14.35
N ALA A 299 6.61 8.05 15.24
CA ALA A 299 7.90 8.61 14.86
C ALA A 299 8.84 7.57 14.22
N ASN A 300 8.66 6.27 14.51
CA ASN A 300 9.55 5.18 14.10
C ASN A 300 9.06 4.45 12.86
N ILE A 301 9.12 5.17 11.73
CA ILE A 301 8.65 4.68 10.42
C ILE A 301 9.72 4.74 9.33
N ILE A 302 10.96 5.03 9.71
CA ILE A 302 12.10 5.13 8.80
C ILE A 302 13.30 4.38 9.37
N GLY A 303 14.19 3.97 8.48
CA GLY A 303 15.40 3.24 8.78
C GLY A 303 15.16 1.73 8.91
N PRO A 304 16.03 0.88 8.35
CA PRO A 304 15.83 -0.57 8.30
C PRO A 304 15.79 -1.23 9.69
N GLN A 305 16.44 -0.64 10.70
CA GLN A 305 16.45 -1.15 12.08
C GLN A 305 15.62 -0.28 13.04
N SER A 306 15.03 0.80 12.55
CA SER A 306 14.39 1.85 13.37
C SER A 306 12.89 1.99 13.08
N GLY A 307 12.27 0.90 12.61
CA GLY A 307 10.83 0.79 12.35
C GLY A 307 10.39 1.05 10.91
N GLY A 308 11.31 1.33 9.98
CA GLY A 308 10.98 1.53 8.55
C GLY A 308 11.03 0.27 7.68
N MET A 309 11.47 -0.87 8.20
CA MET A 309 11.59 -2.12 7.44
C MET A 309 10.23 -2.78 7.26
N VAL A 310 9.89 -3.16 6.03
CA VAL A 310 8.76 -4.01 5.63
C VAL A 310 9.27 -5.44 5.40
N ASP A 311 8.87 -6.36 6.27
CA ASP A 311 9.31 -7.75 6.29
C ASP A 311 8.30 -8.70 5.63
N LYS A 312 8.79 -9.91 5.29
CA LYS A 312 7.99 -11.03 4.76
C LYS A 312 7.19 -10.63 3.52
N LEU A 313 7.87 -9.96 2.59
CA LEU A 313 7.31 -9.66 1.28
C LEU A 313 7.29 -10.92 0.42
N ALA A 314 6.29 -11.03 -0.45
CA ALA A 314 6.20 -12.13 -1.39
C ALA A 314 7.41 -12.13 -2.34
N THR A 315 8.13 -13.25 -2.40
CA THR A 315 9.20 -13.47 -3.37
C THR A 315 8.77 -14.55 -4.35
N TYR A 316 9.11 -14.40 -5.63
CA TYR A 316 8.79 -15.40 -6.65
C TYR A 316 10.08 -15.79 -7.37
N GLN A 317 10.35 -17.08 -7.49
CA GLN A 317 11.51 -17.59 -8.21
C GLN A 317 11.04 -18.25 -9.50
N PHE A 318 11.70 -17.92 -10.61
CA PHE A 318 11.38 -18.47 -11.92
C PHE A 318 12.65 -18.85 -12.67
N HIS A 319 12.52 -19.84 -13.54
CA HIS A 319 13.61 -20.30 -14.39
C HIS A 319 13.64 -19.46 -15.66
N SER A 320 14.74 -18.78 -15.93
CA SER A 320 14.93 -17.98 -17.14
C SER A 320 16.32 -18.24 -17.72
N GLN A 321 16.37 -18.67 -18.99
CA GLN A 321 17.61 -18.96 -19.72
C GLN A 321 18.56 -19.95 -18.99
N GLY A 322 17.99 -20.94 -18.30
CA GLY A 322 18.75 -21.98 -17.58
C GLY A 322 19.24 -21.56 -16.19
N GLU A 323 18.97 -20.34 -15.74
CA GLU A 323 19.26 -19.87 -14.38
C GLU A 323 17.97 -19.65 -13.58
N VAL A 324 18.02 -19.95 -12.27
CA VAL A 324 16.96 -19.58 -11.33
C VAL A 324 17.14 -18.10 -10.99
N LYS A 325 16.19 -17.27 -11.39
CA LYS A 325 16.14 -15.85 -11.03
C LYS A 325 15.00 -15.63 -10.03
N SER A 326 15.25 -14.79 -9.03
CA SER A 326 14.20 -14.31 -8.14
C SER A 326 13.65 -12.99 -8.69
N GLN A 327 12.35 -12.94 -8.90
CA GLN A 327 11.62 -11.69 -9.04
C GLN A 327 11.75 -10.90 -7.74
N ILE A 328 12.01 -9.62 -7.89
CA ILE A 328 12.09 -8.69 -6.76
C ILE A 328 10.68 -8.38 -6.22
N PRO A 329 10.48 -8.30 -4.90
CA PRO A 329 9.17 -7.99 -4.31
C PRO A 329 8.66 -6.56 -4.54
N THR A 330 9.48 -5.68 -5.12
CA THR A 330 9.10 -4.32 -5.54
C THR A 330 9.21 -4.23 -7.05
N GLN A 331 8.45 -3.34 -7.69
CA GLN A 331 8.52 -3.21 -9.17
C GLN A 331 9.92 -2.84 -9.67
N VAL A 332 10.73 -2.21 -8.82
CA VAL A 332 12.08 -1.77 -9.17
C VAL A 332 13.00 -1.76 -7.95
N LEU A 333 14.31 -1.94 -8.19
CA LEU A 333 15.35 -1.73 -7.20
C LEU A 333 15.80 -0.27 -7.19
N LEU A 334 15.51 0.44 -6.11
CA LEU A 334 16.03 1.78 -5.88
C LEU A 334 17.46 1.69 -5.33
N SER A 335 18.38 2.44 -5.93
CA SER A 335 19.69 2.68 -5.31
C SER A 335 19.57 3.72 -4.19
N GLU A 336 20.52 3.73 -3.26
CA GLU A 336 20.56 4.75 -2.19
C GLU A 336 20.56 6.18 -2.75
N ARG A 337 21.32 6.42 -3.83
CA ARG A 337 21.31 7.70 -4.53
C ARG A 337 19.93 8.05 -5.07
N ARG A 338 19.21 7.08 -5.67
CA ARG A 338 17.87 7.34 -6.24
C ARG A 338 16.85 7.58 -5.15
N GLU A 339 16.91 6.84 -4.04
CA GLU A 339 16.06 7.07 -2.88
C GLU A 339 16.29 8.47 -2.30
N TYR A 340 17.54 8.91 -2.20
CA TYR A 340 17.88 10.27 -1.77
C TYR A 340 17.33 11.34 -2.73
N GLU A 341 17.51 11.18 -4.04
CA GLU A 341 16.94 12.10 -5.04
C GLU A 341 15.41 12.16 -4.96
N LEU A 342 14.73 11.01 -4.81
CA LEU A 342 13.27 10.96 -4.60
C LEU A 342 12.85 11.68 -3.31
N SER A 343 13.60 11.51 -2.24
CA SER A 343 13.37 12.12 -0.94
C SER A 343 13.45 13.65 -0.99
N GLU A 344 14.46 14.19 -1.68
CA GLU A 344 14.62 15.64 -1.90
C GLU A 344 13.51 16.21 -2.80
N GLU A 345 12.94 15.38 -3.68
CA GLU A 345 11.80 15.74 -4.54
C GLU A 345 10.43 15.51 -3.88
N GLY A 346 10.38 15.11 -2.60
CA GLY A 346 9.15 15.01 -1.81
C GLY A 346 8.40 13.68 -1.96
N PHE A 347 9.12 12.60 -2.25
CA PHE A 347 8.58 11.25 -2.34
C PHE A 347 9.17 10.31 -1.28
N ILE A 348 8.43 9.24 -0.97
CA ILE A 348 8.77 8.22 0.01
C ILE A 348 9.10 6.92 -0.72
N GLY A 349 10.40 6.64 -0.88
CA GLY A 349 10.90 5.46 -1.59
C GLY A 349 10.94 4.21 -0.71
N LEU A 350 10.34 3.12 -1.17
CA LEU A 350 10.50 1.77 -0.61
C LEU A 350 11.67 1.07 -1.29
N THR A 351 12.79 0.95 -0.57
CA THR A 351 14.01 0.34 -1.09
C THR A 351 14.10 -1.12 -0.66
N MET A 352 14.15 -2.02 -1.63
CA MET A 352 14.26 -3.46 -1.40
C MET A 352 15.70 -3.86 -1.03
N ARG A 353 15.84 -4.74 -0.03
CA ARG A 353 17.14 -5.31 0.33
C ARG A 353 17.47 -6.46 -0.62
N LYS A 354 18.45 -6.23 -1.50
CA LYS A 354 18.84 -7.17 -2.56
C LYS A 354 19.10 -8.58 -2.00
N GLY A 355 18.39 -9.56 -2.55
CA GLY A 355 18.54 -10.98 -2.21
C GLY A 355 17.80 -11.43 -0.95
N SER A 356 16.93 -10.60 -0.37
CA SER A 356 16.04 -11.01 0.74
C SER A 356 14.57 -10.68 0.47
N ASP A 357 13.70 -11.01 1.41
CA ASP A 357 12.25 -10.82 1.37
C ASP A 357 11.80 -9.58 2.15
N ASN A 358 12.67 -8.59 2.32
CA ASN A 358 12.38 -7.35 3.03
C ASN A 358 12.79 -6.11 2.25
N ALA A 359 12.10 -5.02 2.55
CA ALA A 359 12.37 -3.69 2.04
C ALA A 359 12.37 -2.69 3.19
N ALA A 360 12.80 -1.46 2.97
CA ALA A 360 12.80 -0.41 3.99
C ALA A 360 12.54 0.97 3.41
N PHE A 361 11.81 1.78 4.18
CA PHE A 361 11.77 3.21 3.99
C PHE A 361 12.97 3.83 4.71
N PHE A 362 13.85 4.51 3.99
CA PHE A 362 15.02 5.18 4.59
C PHE A 362 14.68 6.61 5.02
N SER A 363 13.82 7.27 4.26
CA SER A 363 13.28 8.58 4.55
C SER A 363 11.75 8.59 4.41
N ALA A 364 11.11 9.60 5.00
CA ALA A 364 9.67 9.83 4.91
C ALA A 364 9.40 11.33 4.87
N ASN A 365 9.86 11.97 3.80
CA ASN A 365 9.58 13.39 3.54
C ASN A 365 8.16 13.53 2.97
N SER A 366 7.48 14.60 3.36
CA SER A 366 6.25 15.01 2.71
C SER A 366 6.56 15.67 1.36
N CYS A 367 5.52 15.98 0.60
CA CYS A 367 5.68 16.66 -0.69
C CYS A 367 6.25 18.08 -0.55
N GLN A 368 6.14 18.69 0.64
CA GLN A 368 6.62 20.05 0.87
C GLN A 368 8.12 20.22 0.59
N LYS A 369 8.44 21.24 -0.22
CA LYS A 369 9.80 21.64 -0.53
C LYS A 369 10.36 22.50 0.62
N PRO A 370 11.55 22.17 1.16
CA PRO A 370 12.21 23.03 2.14
C PRO A 370 12.49 24.44 1.57
N LYS A 371 12.07 25.48 2.30
CA LYS A 371 12.35 26.89 1.97
C LYS A 371 13.74 27.30 2.43
N THR A 372 14.43 28.09 1.62
CA THR A 372 15.67 28.78 2.00
C THR A 372 15.33 30.16 2.56
N PHE A 373 16.07 30.59 3.57
CA PHE A 373 15.84 31.88 4.23
C PHE A 373 17.10 32.75 4.12
N SER A 374 16.92 34.07 4.09
CA SER A 374 18.02 35.04 4.05
C SER A 374 17.98 35.97 5.25
N GLY A 375 19.13 36.27 5.86
CA GLY A 375 19.26 37.21 6.97
C GLY A 375 19.75 36.58 8.30
N PRO A 376 19.84 37.37 9.38
CA PRO A 376 20.20 36.87 10.70
C PRO A 376 19.18 35.82 11.18
N GLY A 377 19.65 34.65 11.65
CA GLY A 377 18.78 33.55 12.07
C GLY A 377 18.23 32.67 10.94
N ALA A 378 18.62 32.93 9.68
CA ALA A 378 18.18 32.13 8.53
C ALA A 378 18.43 30.62 8.70
N LYS A 379 19.60 30.22 9.21
CA LYS A 379 19.92 28.80 9.41
C LYS A 379 18.98 28.09 10.38
N ASP A 380 18.56 28.78 11.44
CA ASP A 380 17.62 28.22 12.42
C ASP A 380 16.21 28.12 11.81
N ALA A 381 15.81 29.12 11.04
CA ALA A 381 14.55 29.09 10.30
C ALA A 381 14.52 27.97 9.25
N GLU A 382 15.60 27.79 8.48
CA GLU A 382 15.78 26.69 7.52
C GLU A 382 15.71 25.33 8.20
N LEU A 383 16.39 25.16 9.34
CA LEU A 383 16.35 23.92 10.11
C LEU A 383 14.92 23.62 10.59
N ASN A 384 14.25 24.60 11.19
CA ASN A 384 12.88 24.44 11.68
C ASN A 384 11.91 24.11 10.55
N TYR A 385 12.03 24.81 9.42
CA TYR A 385 11.21 24.55 8.25
C TYR A 385 11.47 23.15 7.69
N LYS A 386 12.73 22.72 7.59
CA LYS A 386 13.10 21.38 7.12
C LYS A 386 12.58 20.27 8.04
N LEU A 387 12.56 20.46 9.35
CA LEU A 387 11.95 19.48 10.26
C LEU A 387 10.46 19.29 9.96
N SER A 388 9.78 20.35 9.57
CA SER A 388 8.35 20.33 9.28
C SER A 388 7.99 19.69 7.93
N THR A 389 8.96 19.49 7.04
CA THR A 389 8.77 18.73 5.79
C THR A 389 8.96 17.21 5.98
N GLN A 390 9.22 16.75 7.20
CA GLN A 390 9.45 15.33 7.49
C GLN A 390 8.29 14.75 8.29
N LEU A 391 7.63 13.74 7.73
CA LEU A 391 6.44 13.12 8.32
C LEU A 391 6.67 12.56 9.72
N PRO A 392 7.82 11.93 10.07
CA PRO A 392 8.05 11.43 11.43
C PRO A 392 7.91 12.49 12.52
N TYR A 393 8.29 13.75 12.23
CA TYR A 393 8.15 14.85 13.17
C TYR A 393 6.75 15.47 13.10
N MET A 394 6.17 15.59 11.90
CA MET A 394 4.79 16.06 11.73
C MET A 394 3.79 15.17 12.47
N LEU A 395 3.91 13.84 12.38
CA LEU A 395 3.05 12.90 13.09
C LEU A 395 3.12 13.03 14.62
N VAL A 396 4.27 13.44 15.17
CA VAL A 396 4.39 13.76 16.60
C VAL A 396 3.63 15.04 16.91
N MET A 397 3.78 16.08 16.09
CA MET A 397 3.06 17.35 16.26
C MET A 397 1.56 17.21 16.09
N ASP A 398 1.10 16.46 15.09
CA ASP A 398 -0.30 16.17 14.84
C ASP A 398 -0.93 15.43 16.03
N ARG A 399 -0.21 14.45 16.59
CA ARG A 399 -0.66 13.74 17.79
C ARG A 399 -0.73 14.64 19.03
N LEU A 400 0.22 15.57 19.19
CA LEU A 400 0.15 16.58 20.25
C LEU A 400 -1.07 17.50 20.05
N ALA A 401 -1.36 17.91 18.80
CA ALA A 401 -2.54 18.70 18.49
C ALA A 401 -3.84 17.95 18.82
N HIS A 402 -3.92 16.64 18.53
CA HIS A 402 -5.05 15.79 18.93
C HIS A 402 -5.22 15.75 20.45
N TYR A 403 -4.16 15.49 21.20
CA TYR A 403 -4.23 15.45 22.67
C TYR A 403 -4.61 16.80 23.28
N VAL A 404 -3.97 17.89 22.85
CA VAL A 404 -4.25 19.24 23.37
C VAL A 404 -5.71 19.62 23.08
N LYS A 405 -6.21 19.32 21.87
CA LYS A 405 -7.61 19.60 21.51
C LYS A 405 -8.59 18.88 22.43
N VAL A 406 -8.38 17.59 22.68
CA VAL A 406 -9.24 16.79 23.56
C VAL A 406 -9.13 17.28 25.01
N LEU A 407 -7.91 17.43 25.54
CA LEU A 407 -7.67 17.85 26.92
C LEU A 407 -8.26 19.23 27.22
N GLN A 408 -8.09 20.20 26.32
CA GLN A 408 -8.60 21.55 26.52
C GLN A 408 -10.13 21.61 26.36
N ARG A 409 -10.72 20.77 25.49
CA ARG A 409 -12.18 20.71 25.34
C ARG A 409 -12.88 20.25 26.62
N GLU A 410 -12.31 19.28 27.35
CA GLU A 410 -12.82 18.84 28.66
C GLU A 410 -12.69 19.91 29.76
N ASN A 411 -11.78 20.86 29.59
CA ASN A 411 -11.55 21.94 30.56
C ASN A 411 -12.44 23.18 30.33
N ILE A 412 -13.23 23.24 29.24
CA ILE A 412 -14.11 24.38 28.96
C ILE A 412 -15.16 24.52 30.07
N GLY A 413 -15.27 25.72 30.64
CA GLY A 413 -16.19 26.02 31.75
C GLY A 413 -15.62 25.76 33.15
N SER A 414 -14.38 25.29 33.25
CA SER A 414 -13.67 25.19 34.54
C SER A 414 -13.14 26.55 35.02
N TRP A 415 -12.97 26.69 36.33
CA TRP A 415 -12.40 27.89 36.96
C TRP A 415 -10.87 27.87 36.81
N LYS A 416 -10.37 28.28 35.65
CA LYS A 416 -8.93 28.33 35.36
C LYS A 416 -8.51 29.70 34.89
N GLU A 417 -7.43 30.21 35.47
CA GLU A 417 -6.76 31.40 34.97
C GLU A 417 -5.64 30.99 33.99
N LYS A 418 -5.12 31.97 33.25
CA LYS A 418 -3.98 31.80 32.34
C LYS A 418 -2.82 31.02 32.97
N GLN A 419 -2.43 31.35 34.19
CA GLN A 419 -1.31 30.72 34.89
C GLN A 419 -1.58 29.24 35.22
N ASP A 420 -2.83 28.90 35.51
CA ASP A 420 -3.23 27.52 35.76
C ASP A 420 -3.19 26.70 34.47
N LEU A 421 -3.72 27.26 33.39
CA LEU A 421 -3.71 26.61 32.07
C LEU A 421 -2.28 26.38 31.56
N GLU A 422 -1.40 27.38 31.70
CA GLU A 422 0.01 27.26 31.32
C GLU A 422 0.73 26.19 32.16
N ARG A 423 0.53 26.18 33.48
CA ARG A 423 1.15 25.20 34.38
C ARG A 423 0.68 23.78 34.08
N GLU A 424 -0.62 23.56 33.90
CA GLU A 424 -1.17 22.24 33.60
C GLU A 424 -0.68 21.69 32.26
N LEU A 425 -0.69 22.51 31.22
CA LEU A 425 -0.23 22.11 29.90
C LEU A 425 1.27 21.79 29.89
N ASN A 426 2.10 22.60 30.56
CA ASN A 426 3.53 22.31 30.69
C ASN A 426 3.80 21.03 31.51
N ASN A 427 3.05 20.81 32.59
CA ASN A 427 3.14 19.58 33.38
C ASN A 427 2.75 18.35 32.55
N TRP A 428 1.68 18.45 31.75
CA TRP A 428 1.25 17.38 30.86
C TRP A 428 2.31 17.04 29.82
N ILE A 429 2.80 18.03 29.07
CA ILE A 429 3.76 17.78 27.97
C ILE A 429 5.12 17.29 28.48
N SER A 430 5.51 17.65 29.72
CA SER A 430 6.76 17.21 30.33
C SER A 430 6.90 15.68 30.41
N GLN A 431 5.78 14.95 30.46
CA GLN A 431 5.76 13.47 30.49
C GLN A 431 6.30 12.86 29.20
N TYR A 432 6.29 13.60 28.10
CA TYR A 432 6.80 13.17 26.78
C TYR A 432 8.18 13.74 26.45
N VAL A 433 8.78 14.50 27.38
CA VAL A 433 10.09 15.12 27.22
C VAL A 433 11.16 14.28 27.90
N THR A 434 12.28 14.05 27.21
CA THR A 434 13.49 13.48 27.81
C THR A 434 14.68 14.38 27.56
N GLU A 435 15.14 15.04 28.62
CA GLU A 435 16.29 15.97 28.56
C GLU A 435 17.65 15.25 28.54
N MET A 436 17.68 13.96 28.85
CA MET A 436 18.92 13.17 28.80
C MET A 436 19.50 13.19 27.38
N ASP A 437 20.82 13.37 27.26
CA ASP A 437 21.50 13.39 25.96
C ASP A 437 21.56 12.01 25.31
N ASN A 438 21.66 10.95 26.12
CA ASN A 438 21.73 9.57 25.63
C ASN A 438 20.76 8.58 26.31
N PRO A 439 19.43 8.76 26.17
CA PRO A 439 18.47 7.81 26.68
C PRO A 439 18.48 6.51 25.86
N GLN A 440 18.09 5.41 26.50
CA GLN A 440 17.93 4.11 25.83
C GLN A 440 16.96 4.23 24.64
N PRO A 441 17.17 3.50 23.53
CA PRO A 441 16.36 3.65 22.30
C PRO A 441 14.85 3.52 22.51
N GLY A 442 14.42 2.62 23.40
CA GLY A 442 13.00 2.46 23.73
C GLY A 442 12.39 3.66 24.48
N VAL A 443 13.18 4.35 25.31
CA VAL A 443 12.73 5.55 26.03
C VAL A 443 12.58 6.73 25.06
N ARG A 444 13.56 6.95 24.18
CA ARG A 444 13.49 7.97 23.12
C ARG A 444 12.25 7.85 22.24
N SER A 445 11.82 6.62 22.01
CA SER A 445 10.68 6.32 21.15
C SER A 445 9.33 6.56 21.82
N LYS A 446 9.24 6.31 23.13
CA LYS A 446 8.05 6.59 23.94
C LYS A 446 7.94 8.07 24.31
N HIS A 447 9.07 8.76 24.42
CA HIS A 447 9.18 10.18 24.76
C HIS A 447 9.86 10.92 23.59
N PRO A 448 9.11 11.27 22.53
CA PRO A 448 9.69 11.74 21.27
C PRO A 448 10.30 13.14 21.35
N LEU A 449 10.06 13.89 22.43
CA LEU A 449 10.50 15.27 22.58
C LEU A 449 11.78 15.37 23.42
N ARG A 450 12.72 16.17 22.96
CA ARG A 450 13.90 16.58 23.74
C ARG A 450 13.61 17.80 24.62
N GLY A 451 12.67 18.64 24.21
CA GLY A 451 12.22 19.80 24.96
C GLY A 451 10.88 20.30 24.45
N ALA A 452 10.08 20.90 25.33
CA ALA A 452 8.83 21.52 24.95
C ALA A 452 8.52 22.71 25.86
N GLN A 453 7.81 23.69 25.32
CA GLN A 453 7.34 24.85 26.05
C GLN A 453 5.96 25.23 25.52
N ILE A 454 5.01 25.42 26.44
CA ILE A 454 3.68 25.93 26.12
C ILE A 454 3.55 27.30 26.78
N ALA A 455 3.26 28.32 25.98
CA ALA A 455 2.98 29.68 26.45
C ALA A 455 1.51 30.02 26.22
N VAL A 456 0.88 30.64 27.21
CA VAL A 456 -0.55 31.01 27.17
C VAL A 456 -0.66 32.52 27.27
N ASN A 457 -1.30 33.14 26.29
CA ASN A 457 -1.51 34.59 26.24
C ASN A 457 -3.00 34.93 26.26
N ASP A 458 -3.34 36.06 26.88
CA ASP A 458 -4.70 36.59 26.85
C ASP A 458 -5.03 37.12 25.46
N VAL A 459 -6.27 36.94 25.02
CA VAL A 459 -6.78 37.58 23.80
C VAL A 459 -7.37 38.93 24.19
N GLU A 460 -6.77 40.01 23.67
CA GLU A 460 -7.23 41.37 23.97
C GLU A 460 -8.67 41.57 23.50
N GLY A 461 -9.55 42.02 24.41
CA GLY A 461 -10.97 42.26 24.12
C GLY A 461 -11.91 41.09 24.45
N ASP A 462 -11.41 39.87 24.63
CA ASP A 462 -12.23 38.67 24.86
C ASP A 462 -11.85 37.94 26.17
N PRO A 463 -12.45 38.31 27.32
CA PRO A 463 -12.17 37.66 28.60
C PRO A 463 -12.46 36.15 28.55
N GLY A 464 -11.52 35.35 29.05
CA GLY A 464 -11.61 33.88 29.06
C GLY A 464 -11.14 33.21 27.76
N TRP A 465 -10.76 33.98 26.74
CA TRP A 465 -10.08 33.47 25.56
C TRP A 465 -8.57 33.55 25.71
N TYR A 466 -7.90 32.44 25.40
CA TYR A 466 -6.45 32.33 25.50
C TYR A 466 -5.85 31.85 24.18
N GLN A 467 -4.76 32.50 23.76
CA GLN A 467 -3.91 32.03 22.68
C GLN A 467 -2.81 31.13 23.26
N VAL A 468 -2.84 29.85 22.91
CA VAL A 468 -1.85 28.86 23.34
C VAL A 468 -0.82 28.64 22.23
N SER A 469 0.45 28.86 22.53
CA SER A 469 1.58 28.59 21.63
C SER A 469 2.40 27.43 22.17
N LEU A 470 2.41 26.30 21.44
CA LEU A 470 3.22 25.13 21.74
C LEU A 470 4.49 25.13 20.87
N LYS A 471 5.65 25.11 21.50
CA LYS A 471 6.94 24.88 20.86
C LYS A 471 7.47 23.52 21.32
N ALA A 472 7.74 22.62 20.39
CA ALA A 472 8.28 21.30 20.70
C ALA A 472 9.54 21.04 19.87
N LYS A 473 10.56 20.48 20.51
CA LYS A 473 11.84 20.10 19.91
C LYS A 473 11.97 18.58 19.93
N PRO A 474 11.92 17.90 18.79
CA PRO A 474 12.05 16.44 18.74
C PRO A 474 13.50 15.97 18.94
N HIS A 475 13.68 14.68 19.20
CA HIS A 475 14.99 14.03 19.04
C HIS A 475 15.32 13.86 17.55
N PHE A 476 16.55 14.22 17.16
CA PHE A 476 16.98 14.06 15.77
C PHE A 476 17.32 12.61 15.44
N LYS A 477 16.87 12.16 14.27
CA LYS A 477 17.23 10.88 13.69
C LYS A 477 18.51 10.99 12.87
N TYR A 478 19.26 9.90 12.81
CA TYR A 478 20.42 9.78 11.92
C TYR A 478 19.95 9.60 10.48
N MET A 479 20.35 10.52 9.59
CA MET A 479 19.94 10.54 8.18
C MET A 479 21.12 10.36 7.21
N GLY A 480 22.36 10.34 7.70
CA GLY A 480 23.56 10.20 6.88
C GLY A 480 24.79 10.86 7.48
N ALA A 481 25.96 10.49 6.98
CA ALA A 481 27.25 11.10 7.30
C ALA A 481 28.16 11.03 6.07
N SER A 482 28.98 12.07 5.86
CA SER A 482 30.05 12.05 4.86
C SER A 482 31.31 11.48 5.49
N PHE A 483 31.80 10.36 4.97
CA PHE A 483 33.04 9.73 5.42
C PHE A 483 34.18 10.09 4.47
N THR A 484 35.17 10.83 4.95
CA THR A 484 36.40 11.09 4.20
C THR A 484 37.48 10.15 4.70
N LEU A 485 37.88 9.19 3.88
CA LEU A 485 39.01 8.31 4.18
C LEU A 485 40.31 8.98 3.72
N SER A 486 41.18 9.31 4.67
CA SER A 486 42.54 9.77 4.41
C SER A 486 43.55 8.77 4.95
N LEU A 487 44.54 8.41 4.12
CA LEU A 487 45.68 7.60 4.55
C LEU A 487 46.78 8.53 5.03
N VAL A 488 47.08 8.52 6.32
CA VAL A 488 48.11 9.36 6.94
C VAL A 488 49.23 8.50 7.53
N GLY A 489 50.48 8.89 7.26
CA GLY A 489 51.68 8.15 7.70
C GLY A 489 51.98 8.24 9.20
N LYS A 490 51.37 9.21 9.89
CA LYS A 490 51.33 9.30 11.36
C LYS A 490 49.97 9.91 11.70
N LEU A 491 49.20 9.23 12.55
CA LEU A 491 48.00 9.82 13.11
C LEU A 491 48.46 10.92 14.06
N ASP A 492 48.05 12.17 13.78
CA ASP A 492 48.18 13.23 14.75
C ASP A 492 47.40 12.80 16.00
N LYS A 493 48.09 12.79 17.14
CA LYS A 493 47.44 12.61 18.43
C LYS A 493 46.89 13.98 18.82
N GLU A 494 45.57 14.08 18.97
CA GLU A 494 44.93 15.22 19.64
C GLU A 494 45.46 15.39 21.08
#